data_AF-A0A368F5P2-F1
#
_entry.id   AF-A0A368F5P2-F1
#
_cell.length_a   1.000
_cell.length_b   1.000
_cell.length_c   1.000
_cell.angle_alpha   90.00
_cell.angle_beta   90.00
_cell.angle_gamma   90.00
#
_symmetry.space_group_name_H-M   'P 1'
#
loop_
_entity.id
_entity.type
_entity.pdbx_description
1 polymer ?
#
loop_
_entity_poly.entity_id
_entity_poly.type
_entity_poly.pdbx_seq_one_letter_code
_entity_poly.pdbx_strand_id
1 'polypeptide(L)'
;MLISPTATPSKNPSTFRKISDIVRNNSPPTSPSPVPGSPTWCLWLVSALQGYEINSEDRRKLVDDIEQMSYDGQETLIEFLETGVAPSTLENNACKQFVCNTTELPMVFESKDPQELLVLWQQLYHQTLPALQSILYPLQRARPEFDIRRTILTIFRDRVLTKVLQNVNERIPILEPMLFTVLLETDNVGNDSADFTTIAHRVMGTKQSRKPEPMVRIRSRTLPNKPTKKVTWGDMRKSATFSM
;
A
#
# COMPACT_ATOMS: atom_id res chain seq x y z
N MET A 1 47.04 5.54 -66.36
CA MET A 1 45.92 4.55 -66.42
C MET A 1 45.89 3.86 -65.07
N LEU A 2 44.98 4.25 -64.16
CA LEU A 2 43.69 3.59 -63.85
C LEU A 2 43.94 2.18 -63.23
N ILE A 3 43.53 1.77 -62.02
CA ILE A 3 42.38 2.08 -61.14
C ILE A 3 42.67 1.50 -59.72
N SER A 4 42.16 2.13 -58.66
CA SER A 4 42.03 1.58 -57.29
C SER A 4 40.81 0.67 -57.15
N PRO A 5 40.71 -0.19 -56.11
CA PRO A 5 39.68 0.13 -55.12
C PRO A 5 40.02 -0.21 -53.66
N THR A 6 39.20 0.42 -52.82
CA THR A 6 39.16 0.60 -51.38
C THR A 6 38.81 -0.67 -50.58
N ALA A 7 39.40 -0.82 -49.39
CA ALA A 7 38.93 -1.72 -48.34
C ALA A 7 38.98 -1.01 -46.97
N THR A 8 37.85 -1.03 -46.26
CA THR A 8 37.64 -0.48 -44.91
C THR A 8 38.06 -1.48 -43.83
N PRO A 9 38.50 -1.03 -42.63
CA PRO A 9 38.42 -1.85 -41.44
C PRO A 9 37.62 -1.21 -40.29
N SER A 10 36.61 -1.97 -39.85
CA SER A 10 36.28 -2.37 -38.47
C SER A 10 36.79 -1.51 -37.30
N LYS A 11 35.86 -1.02 -36.47
CA LYS A 11 36.11 -0.46 -35.12
C LYS A 11 35.29 -1.21 -34.06
N ASN A 12 35.98 -1.92 -33.18
CA ASN A 12 35.81 -2.03 -31.71
C ASN A 12 36.66 -3.22 -31.21
N PRO A 13 37.32 -3.15 -30.03
CA PRO A 13 36.60 -3.15 -28.75
C PRO A 13 37.26 -2.43 -27.55
N SER A 14 36.42 -2.23 -26.52
CA SER A 14 36.69 -2.20 -25.07
C SER A 14 37.75 -1.24 -24.50
N THR A 15 37.32 -0.36 -23.61
CA THR A 15 38.20 0.18 -22.55
C THR A 15 37.44 0.20 -21.22
N PHE A 16 37.76 -0.79 -20.39
CA PHE A 16 37.46 -0.82 -18.97
C PHE A 16 37.99 0.46 -18.31
N ARG A 17 37.12 1.28 -17.71
CA ARG A 17 37.54 2.34 -16.78
C ARG A 17 37.45 1.82 -15.35
N LYS A 18 38.57 1.99 -14.63
CA LYS A 18 38.85 1.58 -13.27
C LYS A 18 37.78 2.06 -12.28
N ILE A 19 37.22 1.12 -11.53
CA ILE A 19 36.44 1.36 -10.31
C ILE A 19 37.44 1.33 -9.15
N SER A 20 38.05 2.46 -8.84
CA SER A 20 38.93 2.59 -7.67
C SER A 20 38.94 4.04 -7.23
N ASP A 21 37.80 4.55 -6.76
CA ASP A 21 37.74 5.68 -5.83
C ASP A 21 36.43 5.58 -5.04
N ILE A 22 36.54 4.76 -4.01
CA ILE A 22 35.61 4.52 -2.92
C ILE A 22 35.84 5.62 -1.88
N VAL A 23 34.75 6.29 -1.48
CA VAL A 23 34.51 6.82 -0.11
C VAL A 23 35.23 8.13 0.29
N ARG A 24 34.49 9.24 0.22
CA ARG A 24 34.11 10.10 1.38
C ARG A 24 33.39 11.35 0.90
N ASN A 25 32.09 11.47 1.21
CA ASN A 25 31.42 12.68 1.71
C ASN A 25 29.91 12.41 1.74
N ASN A 26 29.43 11.81 2.83
CA ASN A 26 28.00 11.74 3.13
C ASN A 26 27.55 13.09 3.68
N SER A 27 27.21 14.01 2.79
CA SER A 27 26.26 15.08 3.10
C SER A 27 24.85 14.57 2.80
N PRO A 28 23.81 14.97 3.54
CA PRO A 28 22.44 14.72 3.12
C PRO A 28 22.24 15.32 1.73
N PRO A 29 21.45 14.70 0.82
CA PRO A 29 21.15 15.34 -0.46
C PRO A 29 20.41 16.65 -0.18
N THR A 30 21.07 17.77 -0.46
CA THR A 30 20.48 19.10 -0.38
C THR A 30 19.31 19.16 -1.36
N SER A 31 18.13 19.57 -0.87
CA SER A 31 16.93 19.75 -1.69
C SER A 31 17.25 20.61 -2.93
N PRO A 32 16.72 20.26 -4.11
CA PRO A 32 16.95 21.06 -5.31
C PRO A 32 16.39 22.47 -5.13
N SER A 33 17.21 23.49 -5.43
CA SER A 33 16.77 24.89 -5.41
C SER A 33 15.59 25.10 -6.37
N PRO A 34 14.53 25.81 -5.97
CA PRO A 34 13.37 26.01 -6.82
C PRO A 34 13.70 26.87 -8.04
N VAL A 35 13.21 26.43 -9.20
CA VAL A 35 13.29 27.17 -10.47
C VAL A 35 12.33 28.36 -10.40
N PRO A 36 12.74 29.58 -10.81
CA PRO A 36 11.85 30.74 -10.82
C PRO A 36 10.60 30.49 -11.69
N GLY A 37 9.42 30.61 -11.09
CA GLY A 37 8.12 30.46 -11.78
C GLY A 37 7.48 29.07 -11.68
N SER A 38 8.17 28.06 -11.13
CA SER A 38 7.52 26.80 -10.73
C SER A 38 6.87 26.98 -9.35
N PRO A 39 5.64 26.49 -9.11
CA PRO A 39 5.04 26.61 -7.81
C PRO A 39 5.88 25.83 -6.79
N THR A 40 6.54 26.55 -5.89
CA THR A 40 7.44 25.98 -4.87
C THR A 40 6.75 24.92 -4.02
N TRP A 41 5.44 25.04 -3.83
CA TRP A 41 4.62 24.07 -3.12
C TRP A 41 4.66 22.66 -3.72
N CYS A 42 4.83 22.51 -5.04
CA CYS A 42 4.88 21.19 -5.68
C CYS A 42 6.05 20.36 -5.15
N LEU A 43 7.24 20.97 -5.06
CA LEU A 43 8.44 20.29 -4.58
C LEU A 43 8.34 19.90 -3.10
N TRP A 44 7.68 20.74 -2.30
CA TRP A 44 7.45 20.43 -0.90
C TRP A 44 6.44 19.30 -0.71
N LEU A 45 5.38 19.24 -1.52
CA LEU A 45 4.44 18.11 -1.51
C LEU A 45 5.11 16.81 -1.93
N VAL A 46 5.94 16.83 -2.99
CA VAL A 46 6.77 15.68 -3.37
C VAL A 46 7.63 15.24 -2.20
N SER A 47 8.29 16.18 -1.53
CA SER A 47 9.19 15.90 -0.41
C SER A 47 8.45 15.26 0.76
N ALA A 48 7.28 15.79 1.13
CA ALA A 48 6.41 15.22 2.15
C ALA A 48 5.96 13.79 1.78
N LEU A 49 5.54 13.57 0.53
CA LEU A 49 5.14 12.26 0.00
C LEU A 49 6.30 11.26 0.02
N GLN A 50 7.53 11.71 -0.17
CA GLN A 50 8.74 10.89 -0.06
C GLN A 50 9.14 10.58 1.39
N GLY A 51 8.46 11.20 2.37
CA GLY A 51 8.74 11.04 3.80
C GLY A 51 9.87 11.93 4.31
N TYR A 52 10.26 12.97 3.57
CA TYR A 52 11.21 13.95 4.09
C TYR A 52 10.55 14.85 5.13
N GLU A 53 11.27 15.09 6.22
CA GLU A 53 10.85 16.02 7.25
C GLU A 53 10.96 17.47 6.73
N ILE A 54 9.85 18.19 6.77
CA ILE A 54 9.80 19.61 6.44
C ILE A 54 9.87 20.38 7.75
N ASN A 55 10.86 21.26 7.86
CA ASN A 55 11.03 22.07 9.07
C ASN A 55 9.83 22.98 9.30
N SER A 56 9.71 23.50 10.52
CA SER A 56 8.53 24.29 10.93
C SER A 56 8.34 25.59 10.14
N GLU A 57 9.42 26.20 9.66
CA GLU A 57 9.38 27.48 8.93
C GLU A 57 8.86 27.26 7.50
N ASP A 58 9.46 26.33 6.76
CA ASP A 58 9.03 25.96 5.41
C ASP A 58 7.59 25.43 5.42
N ARG A 59 7.23 24.64 6.43
CA ARG A 59 5.85 24.16 6.59
C ARG A 59 4.88 25.31 6.81
N ARG A 60 5.21 26.29 7.65
CA ARG A 60 4.33 27.45 7.89
C ARG A 60 4.14 28.26 6.62
N LYS A 61 5.23 28.56 5.91
CA LYS A 61 5.18 29.28 4.65
C LYS A 61 4.29 28.56 3.63
N LEU A 62 4.42 27.24 3.52
CA LEU A 62 3.62 26.44 2.61
C LEU A 62 2.12 26.45 2.98
N VAL A 63 1.81 26.36 4.27
CA VAL A 63 0.44 26.47 4.79
C VAL A 63 -0.15 27.85 4.45
N ASP A 64 0.61 28.92 4.69
CA ASP A 64 0.18 30.29 4.38
C ASP A 64 -0.04 30.49 2.86
N ASP A 65 0.87 29.95 2.04
CA ASP A 65 0.75 29.99 0.58
C ASP A 65 -0.53 29.28 0.11
N ILE A 66 -0.85 28.10 0.66
CA ILE A 66 -2.06 27.32 0.33
C ILE A 66 -3.33 28.03 0.81
N GLU A 67 -3.30 28.64 2.00
CA GLU A 67 -4.44 29.39 2.53
C GLU A 67 -4.79 30.62 1.67
N GLN A 68 -3.78 31.25 1.05
CA GLN A 68 -3.95 32.39 0.16
C GLN A 68 -4.28 32.00 -1.30
N MET A 69 -4.24 30.71 -1.65
CA MET A 69 -4.60 30.27 -3.00
C MET A 69 -6.06 30.59 -3.31
N SER A 70 -6.32 30.96 -4.58
CA SER A 70 -7.67 31.04 -5.10
C SER A 70 -8.33 29.66 -5.11
N TYR A 71 -9.67 29.65 -5.22
CA TYR A 71 -10.44 28.42 -5.34
C TYR A 71 -9.94 27.53 -6.48
N ASP A 72 -9.68 28.09 -7.66
CA ASP A 72 -9.15 27.35 -8.83
C ASP A 72 -7.72 26.86 -8.61
N GLY A 73 -6.90 27.64 -7.88
CA GLY A 73 -5.55 27.22 -7.51
C GLY A 73 -5.57 26.02 -6.56
N GLN A 74 -6.53 26.00 -5.63
CA GLN A 74 -6.78 24.87 -4.74
C GLN A 74 -7.26 23.62 -5.51
N GLU A 75 -8.16 23.76 -6.48
CA GLU A 75 -8.54 22.63 -7.37
C GLU A 75 -7.33 22.08 -8.11
N THR A 76 -6.51 22.97 -8.68
CA THR A 76 -5.29 22.58 -9.42
C THR A 76 -4.33 21.82 -8.51
N LEU A 77 -4.21 22.22 -7.24
CA LEU A 77 -3.39 21.53 -6.24
C LEU A 77 -3.96 20.14 -5.92
N ILE A 78 -5.27 20.03 -5.70
CA ILE A 78 -5.96 18.75 -5.46
C ILE A 78 -5.73 17.82 -6.66
N GLU A 79 -6.01 18.28 -7.88
CA GLU A 79 -5.81 17.49 -9.10
C GLU A 79 -4.35 17.06 -9.26
N PHE A 80 -3.40 17.96 -9.02
CA PHE A 80 -1.96 17.66 -9.04
C PHE A 80 -1.59 16.57 -8.03
N LEU A 81 -2.16 16.61 -6.82
CA LEU A 81 -1.93 15.60 -5.80
C LEU A 81 -2.52 14.25 -6.22
N GLU A 82 -3.79 14.22 -6.60
CA GLU A 82 -4.57 13.00 -6.84
C GLU A 82 -4.16 12.25 -8.09
N THR A 83 -3.97 12.98 -9.19
CA THR A 83 -3.72 12.39 -10.51
C THR A 83 -2.25 12.45 -10.92
N GLY A 84 -1.49 13.40 -10.36
CA GLY A 84 -0.09 13.62 -10.69
C GLY A 84 0.88 12.95 -9.73
N VAL A 85 1.16 13.63 -8.61
CA VAL A 85 2.37 13.38 -7.83
C VAL A 85 2.23 12.26 -6.80
N ALA A 86 1.08 12.11 -6.13
CA ALA A 86 0.94 11.08 -5.11
C ALA A 86 0.98 9.65 -5.69
N PRO A 87 0.29 9.32 -6.81
CA PRO A 87 0.36 7.99 -7.42
C PRO A 87 1.80 7.57 -7.73
N SER A 88 2.53 8.43 -8.45
CA SER A 88 3.90 8.15 -8.88
C SER A 88 4.88 8.10 -7.71
N THR A 89 4.74 8.99 -6.73
CA THR A 89 5.65 9.03 -5.57
C THR A 89 5.46 7.84 -4.65
N LEU A 90 4.21 7.44 -4.35
CA LEU A 90 3.94 6.28 -3.51
C LEU A 90 4.40 4.98 -4.16
N GLU A 91 4.20 4.83 -5.47
CA GLU A 91 4.72 3.69 -6.22
C GLU A 91 6.26 3.65 -6.21
N ASN A 92 6.91 4.81 -6.41
CA ASN A 92 8.37 4.91 -6.33
C ASN A 92 8.92 4.61 -4.92
N ASN A 93 8.21 5.01 -3.85
CA ASN A 93 8.59 4.68 -2.49
C ASN A 93 8.52 3.16 -2.26
N ALA A 94 7.47 2.50 -2.77
CA ALA A 94 7.38 1.04 -2.74
C ALA A 94 8.56 0.39 -3.48
N CYS A 95 8.88 0.87 -4.68
CA CYS A 95 10.02 0.39 -5.45
C CYS A 95 11.35 0.52 -4.70
N LYS A 96 11.56 1.65 -4.01
CA LYS A 96 12.75 1.84 -3.16
C LYS A 96 12.80 0.84 -2.01
N GLN A 97 11.67 0.58 -1.35
CA GLN A 97 11.58 -0.36 -0.24
C GLN A 97 11.86 -1.80 -0.70
N PHE A 98 11.24 -2.23 -1.81
CA PHE A 98 11.40 -3.59 -2.33
C PHE A 98 12.66 -3.80 -3.18
N VAL A 99 13.36 -2.71 -3.51
CA VAL A 99 14.51 -2.68 -4.42
C VAL A 99 14.14 -3.24 -5.79
N CYS A 100 13.17 -2.60 -6.45
CA CYS A 100 12.63 -3.01 -7.74
C CYS A 100 12.30 -1.83 -8.66
N ASN A 101 11.85 -2.12 -9.88
CA ASN A 101 11.22 -1.16 -10.78
C ASN A 101 9.68 -1.21 -10.68
N THR A 102 9.00 -0.15 -11.15
CA THR A 102 7.52 -0.06 -11.11
C THR A 102 6.82 -1.19 -11.88
N THR A 103 7.44 -1.68 -12.95
CA THR A 103 6.93 -2.83 -13.74
C THR A 103 7.06 -4.16 -13.01
N GLU A 104 7.92 -4.25 -12.00
CA GLU A 104 8.20 -5.46 -11.24
C GLU A 104 7.35 -5.55 -9.96
N LEU A 105 6.68 -4.46 -9.56
CA LEU A 105 5.85 -4.38 -8.35
C LEU A 105 4.88 -5.56 -8.17
N PRO A 106 4.22 -6.09 -9.22
CA PRO A 106 3.33 -7.26 -9.08
C PRO A 106 4.03 -8.57 -8.68
N MET A 107 5.34 -8.66 -8.90
CA MET A 107 6.14 -9.88 -8.69
C MET A 107 7.04 -9.80 -7.45
N VAL A 108 7.22 -8.60 -6.86
CA VAL A 108 8.18 -8.42 -5.76
C VAL A 108 7.86 -9.26 -4.54
N PHE A 109 6.57 -9.47 -4.25
CA PHE A 109 6.14 -10.07 -3.01
C PHE A 109 6.28 -11.59 -2.97
N GLU A 110 6.43 -12.25 -4.12
CA GLU A 110 6.70 -13.69 -4.19
C GLU A 110 8.08 -14.07 -3.62
N SER A 111 8.99 -13.10 -3.49
CA SER A 111 10.39 -13.33 -3.10
C SER A 111 10.85 -12.54 -1.87
N LYS A 112 9.97 -11.75 -1.24
CA LYS A 112 10.33 -10.75 -0.24
C LYS A 112 9.57 -10.93 1.07
N ASP A 113 10.21 -10.49 2.16
CA ASP A 113 9.66 -10.51 3.51
C ASP A 113 8.46 -9.53 3.63
N PRO A 114 7.30 -9.97 4.13
CA PRO A 114 6.18 -9.08 4.47
C PRO A 114 6.55 -7.88 5.36
N GLN A 115 7.67 -7.95 6.10
CA GLN A 115 8.20 -6.82 6.86
C GLN A 115 8.47 -5.58 5.99
N GLU A 116 8.92 -5.74 4.76
CA GLU A 116 9.21 -4.61 3.87
C GLU A 116 7.94 -3.78 3.60
N LEU A 117 6.80 -4.45 3.44
CA LEU A 117 5.52 -3.77 3.28
C LEU A 117 5.07 -3.07 4.57
N LEU A 118 5.36 -3.65 5.72
CA LEU A 118 5.05 -3.03 7.01
C LEU A 118 5.89 -1.78 7.28
N VAL A 119 7.16 -1.78 6.88
CA VAL A 119 8.02 -0.58 6.96
C VAL A 119 7.46 0.53 6.08
N LEU A 120 7.11 0.20 4.83
CA LEU A 120 6.48 1.16 3.91
C LEU A 120 5.16 1.71 4.49
N TRP A 121 4.33 0.84 5.05
CA TRP A 121 3.09 1.24 5.72
C TRP A 121 3.35 2.15 6.92
N GLN A 122 4.32 1.83 7.77
CA GLN A 122 4.65 2.63 8.94
C GLN A 122 5.11 4.03 8.54
N GLN A 123 5.96 4.14 7.51
CA GLN A 123 6.39 5.42 6.95
C GLN A 123 5.19 6.21 6.42
N LEU A 124 4.33 5.58 5.63
CA LEU A 124 3.15 6.25 5.09
C LEU A 124 2.21 6.74 6.21
N TYR A 125 1.85 5.85 7.14
CA TYR A 125 0.79 6.10 8.11
C TYR A 125 1.22 6.99 9.28
N HIS A 126 2.47 6.87 9.74
CA HIS A 126 2.94 7.61 10.92
C HIS A 126 3.79 8.84 10.57
N GLN A 127 4.27 8.99 9.34
CA GLN A 127 5.12 10.12 8.95
C GLN A 127 4.50 10.92 7.81
N THR A 128 4.30 10.30 6.65
CA THR A 128 3.82 11.00 5.44
C THR A 128 2.40 11.54 5.62
N LEU A 129 1.45 10.73 6.11
CA LEU A 129 0.07 11.15 6.31
C LEU A 129 -0.05 12.32 7.29
N PRO A 130 0.50 12.27 8.52
CA PRO A 130 0.46 13.41 9.43
C PRO A 130 1.12 14.68 8.86
N ALA A 131 2.23 14.54 8.14
CA ALA A 131 2.90 15.67 7.49
C ALA A 131 1.99 16.32 6.44
N LEU A 132 1.40 15.52 5.55
CA LEU A 132 0.47 16.01 4.53
C LEU A 132 -0.77 16.64 5.15
N GLN A 133 -1.35 16.02 6.19
CA GLN A 133 -2.49 16.58 6.91
C GLN A 133 -2.16 17.93 7.53
N SER A 134 -0.96 18.09 8.09
CA SER A 134 -0.53 19.38 8.65
C SER A 134 -0.34 20.46 7.59
N ILE A 135 0.18 20.09 6.41
CA ILE A 135 0.45 21.03 5.31
C ILE A 135 -0.83 21.44 4.59
N LEU A 136 -1.71 20.47 4.33
CA LEU A 136 -2.91 20.62 3.52
C LEU A 136 -4.15 20.93 4.37
N TYR A 137 -4.00 21.15 5.68
CA TYR A 137 -5.13 21.50 6.55
C TYR A 137 -5.96 22.71 6.05
N PRO A 138 -5.37 23.83 5.58
CA PRO A 138 -6.15 24.94 5.03
C PRO A 138 -7.01 24.53 3.84
N LEU A 139 -6.48 23.64 2.99
CA LEU A 139 -7.17 23.11 1.84
C LEU A 139 -8.35 22.24 2.25
N GLN A 140 -8.17 21.30 3.17
CA GLN A 140 -9.27 20.48 3.70
C GLN A 140 -10.35 21.32 4.42
N ARG A 141 -9.95 22.41 5.09
CA ARG A 141 -10.91 23.35 5.70
C ARG A 141 -11.72 24.10 4.64
N ALA A 142 -11.07 24.55 3.58
CA ALA A 142 -11.73 25.25 2.48
C ALA A 142 -12.59 24.31 1.62
N ARG A 143 -12.17 23.05 1.47
CA ARG A 143 -12.77 22.01 0.63
C ARG A 143 -13.15 20.79 1.47
N PRO A 144 -14.30 20.81 2.17
CA PRO A 144 -14.71 19.71 3.05
C PRO A 144 -14.87 18.36 2.35
N GLU A 145 -15.13 18.37 1.04
CA GLU A 145 -15.18 17.19 0.17
C GLU A 145 -13.81 16.52 -0.03
N PHE A 146 -12.72 17.27 0.14
CA PHE A 146 -11.36 16.77 -0.02
C PHE A 146 -10.82 16.20 1.30
N ASP A 147 -10.84 14.87 1.41
CA ASP A 147 -10.30 14.14 2.55
C ASP A 147 -8.89 13.62 2.23
N ILE A 148 -7.88 14.32 2.75
CA ILE A 148 -6.46 13.99 2.54
C ILE A 148 -6.13 12.54 2.91
N ARG A 149 -6.65 12.06 4.05
CA ARG A 149 -6.33 10.70 4.53
C ARG A 149 -6.91 9.68 3.57
N ARG A 150 -8.21 9.82 3.25
CA ARG A 150 -8.89 8.93 2.32
C ARG A 150 -8.23 8.94 0.95
N THR A 151 -7.93 10.12 0.41
CA THR A 151 -7.28 10.28 -0.90
C THR A 151 -5.94 9.54 -0.94
N ILE A 152 -5.03 9.81 0.00
CA ILE A 152 -3.70 9.18 0.02
C ILE A 152 -3.79 7.66 0.24
N LEU A 153 -4.66 7.20 1.14
CA LEU A 153 -4.86 5.75 1.37
C LEU A 153 -5.49 5.05 0.17
N THR A 154 -6.39 5.71 -0.55
CA THR A 154 -6.99 5.19 -1.79
C THR A 154 -5.92 5.04 -2.87
N ILE A 155 -5.05 6.04 -3.03
CA ILE A 155 -3.95 5.98 -3.99
C ILE A 155 -2.96 4.87 -3.60
N PHE A 156 -2.61 4.75 -2.32
CA PHE A 156 -1.72 3.68 -1.83
C PHE A 156 -2.32 2.29 -2.09
N ARG A 157 -3.62 2.12 -1.83
CA ARG A 157 -4.36 0.90 -2.15
C ARG A 157 -4.23 0.56 -3.64
N ASP A 158 -4.62 1.48 -4.51
CA ASP A 158 -4.74 1.21 -5.94
C ASP A 158 -3.39 1.06 -6.64
N ARG A 159 -2.42 1.91 -6.29
CA ARG A 159 -1.13 1.99 -6.98
C ARG A 159 -0.08 1.08 -6.40
N VAL A 160 -0.17 0.73 -5.12
CA VAL A 160 0.83 -0.08 -4.44
C VAL A 160 0.25 -1.42 -4.00
N LEU A 161 -0.72 -1.42 -3.07
CA LEU A 161 -1.14 -2.65 -2.41
C LEU A 161 -1.79 -3.65 -3.37
N THR A 162 -2.66 -3.18 -4.27
CA THR A 162 -3.31 -4.04 -5.29
C THR A 162 -2.27 -4.77 -6.14
N LYS A 163 -1.21 -4.08 -6.56
CA LYS A 163 -0.12 -4.67 -7.35
C LYS A 163 0.73 -5.63 -6.50
N VAL A 164 1.27 -5.14 -5.37
CA VAL A 164 2.17 -5.92 -4.50
C VAL A 164 1.53 -7.22 -4.03
N LEU A 165 0.24 -7.18 -3.68
CA LEU A 165 -0.47 -8.34 -3.13
C LEU A 165 -1.22 -9.16 -4.19
N GLN A 166 -1.13 -8.78 -5.48
CA GLN A 166 -1.90 -9.38 -6.57
C GLN A 166 -1.74 -10.90 -6.65
N ASN A 167 -0.51 -11.38 -6.50
CA ASN A 167 -0.15 -12.79 -6.66
C ASN A 167 -0.02 -13.55 -5.32
N VAL A 168 -0.30 -12.89 -4.19
CA VAL A 168 -0.21 -13.51 -2.87
C VAL A 168 -1.38 -14.45 -2.64
N ASN A 169 -1.13 -15.75 -2.68
CA ASN A 169 -2.15 -16.79 -2.55
C ASN A 169 -2.25 -17.40 -1.13
N GLU A 170 -1.37 -16.97 -0.23
CA GLU A 170 -1.29 -17.49 1.15
C GLU A 170 -1.75 -16.45 2.16
N ARG A 171 -2.12 -16.92 3.35
CA ARG A 171 -2.50 -16.04 4.46
C ARG A 171 -1.26 -15.42 5.08
N ILE A 172 -1.29 -14.11 5.30
CA ILE A 172 -0.21 -13.34 5.95
C ILE A 172 -0.80 -12.53 7.10
N PRO A 173 -0.97 -13.13 8.29
CA PRO A 173 -1.71 -12.52 9.40
C PRO A 173 -1.13 -11.19 9.88
N ILE A 174 0.18 -10.99 9.76
CA ILE A 174 0.83 -9.76 10.23
C ILE A 174 0.40 -8.51 9.44
N LEU A 175 -0.12 -8.68 8.21
CA LEU A 175 -0.64 -7.58 7.39
C LEU A 175 -2.09 -7.21 7.74
N GLU A 176 -2.77 -8.02 8.55
CA GLU A 176 -4.21 -7.86 8.85
C GLU A 176 -4.56 -6.47 9.41
N PRO A 177 -3.83 -5.89 10.38
CA PRO A 177 -4.16 -4.56 10.91
C PRO A 177 -4.07 -3.45 9.85
N MET A 178 -3.04 -3.52 9.00
CA MET A 178 -2.85 -2.58 7.90
C MET A 178 -3.98 -2.72 6.88
N LEU A 179 -4.25 -3.93 6.41
CA LEU A 179 -5.27 -4.19 5.39
C LEU A 179 -6.67 -3.80 5.89
N PHE A 180 -6.99 -4.09 7.15
CA PHE A 180 -8.24 -3.68 7.76
C PHE A 180 -8.38 -2.16 7.79
N THR A 181 -7.32 -1.44 8.19
CA THR A 181 -7.31 0.03 8.20
C THR A 181 -7.55 0.59 6.80
N VAL A 182 -6.86 0.08 5.78
CA VAL A 182 -7.03 0.53 4.40
C VAL A 182 -8.44 0.24 3.88
N LEU A 183 -8.98 -0.95 4.14
CA LEU A 183 -10.35 -1.29 3.74
C LEU A 183 -11.37 -0.35 4.38
N LEU A 184 -11.23 -0.07 5.69
CA LEU A 184 -12.15 0.81 6.40
C LEU A 184 -12.12 2.25 5.87
N GLU A 185 -10.92 2.77 5.60
CA GLU A 185 -10.74 4.18 5.20
C GLU A 185 -11.09 4.43 3.73
N THR A 186 -11.04 3.40 2.89
CA THR A 186 -11.20 3.51 1.43
C THR A 186 -12.44 2.78 0.89
N ASP A 187 -13.33 2.31 1.76
CA ASP A 187 -14.49 1.51 1.40
C ASP A 187 -15.37 2.20 0.35
N ASN A 188 -15.78 1.45 -0.68
CA ASN A 188 -16.62 1.89 -1.80
C ASN A 188 -16.09 3.09 -2.61
N VAL A 189 -14.79 3.41 -2.53
CA VAL A 189 -14.18 4.48 -3.32
C VAL A 189 -13.49 3.91 -4.56
N GLY A 190 -13.97 4.25 -5.75
CA GLY A 190 -13.36 3.89 -7.03
C GLY A 190 -13.67 2.47 -7.51
N ASN A 191 -13.37 2.21 -8.78
CA ASN A 191 -13.68 0.93 -9.44
C ASN A 191 -12.82 -0.23 -8.91
N ASP A 192 -11.61 0.05 -8.43
CA ASP A 192 -10.63 -0.96 -8.00
C ASP A 192 -10.88 -1.47 -6.57
N SER A 193 -11.86 -0.90 -5.86
CA SER A 193 -12.19 -1.25 -4.47
C SER A 193 -12.62 -2.72 -4.31
N ALA A 194 -13.37 -3.26 -5.27
CA ALA A 194 -13.86 -4.64 -5.21
C ALA A 194 -12.72 -5.67 -5.40
N ASP A 195 -11.80 -5.37 -6.31
CA ASP A 195 -10.63 -6.21 -6.58
C ASP A 195 -9.70 -6.23 -5.38
N PHE A 196 -9.39 -5.05 -4.82
CA PHE A 196 -8.58 -4.95 -3.62
C PHE A 196 -9.23 -5.67 -2.42
N THR A 197 -10.55 -5.53 -2.23
CA THR A 197 -11.28 -6.23 -1.16
C THR A 197 -11.10 -7.75 -1.25
N THR A 198 -11.13 -8.30 -2.47
CA THR A 198 -10.90 -9.72 -2.70
C THR A 198 -9.46 -10.13 -2.35
N ILE A 199 -8.47 -9.34 -2.78
CA ILE A 199 -7.06 -9.55 -2.45
C ILE A 199 -6.83 -9.49 -0.93
N ALA A 200 -7.34 -8.45 -0.26
CA ALA A 200 -7.18 -8.26 1.17
C ALA A 200 -7.81 -9.41 1.97
N HIS A 201 -9.03 -9.84 1.64
CA HIS A 201 -9.65 -10.98 2.30
C HIS A 201 -8.89 -12.29 2.11
N ARG A 202 -8.26 -12.49 0.94
CA ARG A 202 -7.41 -13.65 0.68
C ARG A 202 -6.17 -13.62 1.57
N VAL A 203 -5.46 -12.49 1.62
CA VAL A 203 -4.25 -12.31 2.44
C VAL A 203 -4.56 -12.40 3.93
N MET A 204 -5.68 -11.84 4.40
CA MET A 204 -6.12 -11.94 5.80
C MET A 204 -6.67 -13.32 6.15
N GLY A 205 -7.10 -14.10 5.16
CA GLY A 205 -7.69 -15.43 5.35
C GLY A 205 -9.17 -15.41 5.81
N THR A 206 -9.87 -14.30 5.62
CA THR A 206 -11.27 -14.11 6.05
C THR A 206 -12.30 -14.68 5.05
N LYS A 207 -11.91 -14.86 3.78
CA LYS A 207 -12.68 -15.61 2.79
C LYS A 207 -11.92 -16.89 2.41
N GLN A 208 -12.10 -17.96 3.18
CA GLN A 208 -11.63 -19.28 2.74
C GLN A 208 -12.51 -19.74 1.58
N SER A 209 -11.98 -19.73 0.37
CA SER A 209 -12.38 -20.75 -0.60
C SER A 209 -11.91 -22.07 -0.02
N ARG A 210 -12.82 -22.81 0.63
CA ARG A 210 -12.60 -24.24 0.87
C ARG A 210 -12.38 -24.86 -0.51
N LYS A 211 -11.12 -25.13 -0.87
CA LYS A 211 -10.86 -26.18 -1.85
C LYS A 211 -11.58 -27.42 -1.31
N PRO A 212 -12.50 -28.04 -2.05
CA PRO A 212 -13.11 -29.28 -1.59
C PRO A 212 -11.97 -30.29 -1.49
N GLU A 213 -11.50 -30.55 -0.27
CA GLU A 213 -10.71 -31.74 -0.02
C GLU A 213 -11.54 -32.92 -0.54
N PRO A 214 -10.96 -33.83 -1.34
CA PRO A 214 -11.67 -35.02 -1.73
C PRO A 214 -12.05 -35.72 -0.44
N MET A 215 -13.36 -35.77 -0.17
CA MET A 215 -13.95 -36.54 0.93
C MET A 215 -13.53 -37.99 0.73
N VAL A 216 -12.40 -38.39 1.33
CA VAL A 216 -12.09 -39.79 1.53
C VAL A 216 -13.10 -40.25 2.57
N ARG A 217 -14.19 -40.85 2.09
CA ARG A 217 -15.16 -41.58 2.91
C ARG A 217 -14.40 -42.68 3.65
N ILE A 218 -13.91 -42.37 4.84
CA ILE A 218 -13.51 -43.39 5.80
C ILE A 218 -14.82 -44.07 6.20
N ARG A 219 -15.07 -45.24 5.59
CA ARG A 219 -16.16 -46.13 6.00
C ARG A 219 -15.88 -46.50 7.45
N SER A 220 -16.65 -45.87 8.35
CA SER A 220 -16.68 -46.26 9.76
C SER A 220 -16.99 -47.75 9.82
N ARG A 221 -16.06 -48.54 10.35
CA ARG A 221 -16.30 -49.94 10.69
C ARG A 221 -17.41 -49.95 11.74
N THR A 222 -18.50 -50.60 11.40
CA THR A 222 -19.69 -50.79 12.23
C THR A 222 -19.33 -51.43 13.57
N LEU A 223 -19.73 -50.78 14.67
CA LEU A 223 -19.76 -51.40 16.00
C LEU A 223 -20.93 -52.41 16.06
N PRO A 224 -20.76 -53.56 16.75
CA PRO A 224 -21.79 -54.59 16.82
C PRO A 224 -22.98 -54.14 17.69
N ASN A 225 -24.18 -54.38 17.16
CA ASN A 225 -25.48 -54.20 17.79
C ASN A 225 -25.52 -54.72 19.24
N LYS A 226 -25.83 -53.85 20.20
CA LYS A 226 -26.36 -54.24 21.51
C LYS A 226 -27.82 -53.81 21.61
N PRO A 227 -28.74 -54.67 22.09
CA PRO A 227 -30.14 -54.34 22.20
C PRO A 227 -30.37 -53.30 23.32
N THR A 228 -30.98 -52.17 22.96
CA THR A 228 -31.37 -51.09 23.87
C THR A 228 -32.57 -51.53 24.71
N LYS A 229 -32.41 -51.53 26.04
CA LYS A 229 -33.54 -51.69 26.99
C LYS A 229 -34.48 -50.49 26.84
N LYS A 230 -35.77 -50.76 26.59
CA LYS A 230 -36.84 -49.75 26.68
C LYS A 230 -36.98 -49.27 28.11
N VAL A 231 -36.84 -47.96 28.33
CA VAL A 231 -37.20 -47.28 29.58
C VAL A 231 -38.64 -46.81 29.45
N THR A 232 -39.53 -47.37 30.25
CA THR A 232 -40.91 -46.89 30.42
C THR A 232 -40.95 -45.83 31.51
N TRP A 233 -41.40 -44.63 31.16
CA TRP A 233 -41.64 -43.54 32.12
C TRP A 233 -42.91 -43.87 32.91
N GLY A 234 -42.72 -44.46 34.08
CA GLY A 234 -43.77 -44.62 35.09
C GLY A 234 -44.04 -43.29 35.77
N ASP A 235 -45.28 -42.86 35.66
CA ASP A 235 -45.92 -41.71 36.30
C ASP A 235 -45.53 -41.57 37.79
N MET A 236 -44.85 -40.47 38.16
CA MET A 236 -44.61 -40.10 39.57
C MET A 236 -45.19 -38.71 39.84
N ARG A 237 -46.50 -38.68 40.06
CA ARG A 237 -47.13 -37.65 40.89
C ARG A 237 -46.53 -37.71 42.30
N LYS A 238 -45.78 -36.67 42.69
CA LYS A 238 -45.60 -36.32 44.10
C LYS A 238 -45.71 -34.81 44.26
N SER A 239 -46.84 -34.42 44.83
CA SER A 239 -47.20 -33.07 45.26
C SER A 239 -46.25 -32.59 46.35
N ALA A 240 -45.80 -31.34 46.26
CA ALA A 240 -45.12 -30.65 47.36
C ALA A 240 -46.17 -29.97 48.25
N THR A 241 -46.22 -30.33 49.53
CA THR A 241 -47.03 -29.65 50.54
C THR A 241 -46.12 -28.66 51.28
N PHE A 242 -46.44 -27.37 51.22
CA PHE A 242 -45.87 -26.35 52.10
C PHE A 242 -46.67 -26.32 53.41
N SER A 243 -45.98 -26.29 54.54
CA SER A 243 -46.57 -25.95 55.85
C SER A 243 -46.14 -24.54 56.26
N MET A 244 -47.05 -23.83 56.91
CA MET A 244 -46.93 -22.44 57.40
C MET A 244 -45.85 -22.26 58.45
#